data_AF-A0A972RUK2-F1
#
_entry.id   AF-A0A972RUK2-F1
#
_cell.length_a   1.000
_cell.length_b   1.000
_cell.length_c   1.000
_cell.angle_alpha   90.00
_cell.angle_beta   90.00
_cell.angle_gamma   90.00
#
_symmetry.space_group_name_H-M   'P 1'
#
loop_
_entity.id
_entity.type
_entity.pdbx_description
1 polymer ?
#
loop_
_entity_poly.entity_id
_entity_poly.type
_entity_poly.pdbx_seq_one_letter_code
_entity_poly.pdbx_strand_id
1 'polypeptide(L)'
;MKKLILTNVKNIKNLNREELESYSLKVPVIISSLTEALRLEKDNSEKKDSLVKSIFVFSKKFYLVGDVYASIKLTVTLLTDFRDILSECQLYKVNSILAFYFTASGDVERGQYYNTEALKLAGAKVTELYVLNLFVQSMVAFENGNFDLASSSAKRGVDYIYSGLIKKGFDLMPLQLETLIFQLTKILNLSNFALADKFPEGSTKRKNYIDSVNIYINKLSKINSGKLKFYYYCEKVLFYSKLNNPGKAEKYLDKVF
;
A
#
# COMPACT_ATOMS: atom_id res chain seq x y z
N MET A 1 -23.87 27.52 8.93
CA MET A 1 -22.66 26.95 8.31
C MET A 1 -22.11 25.70 9.00
N LYS A 2 -21.76 25.70 10.31
CA LYS A 2 -21.28 24.49 11.05
C LYS A 2 -22.12 23.22 10.84
N LYS A 3 -23.46 23.32 10.89
CA LYS A 3 -24.38 22.19 10.65
C LYS A 3 -24.32 21.66 9.21
N LEU A 4 -24.16 22.53 8.21
CA LEU A 4 -24.10 22.16 6.80
C LEU A 4 -22.79 21.39 6.48
N ILE A 5 -21.68 21.85 7.06
CA ILE A 5 -20.34 21.27 6.87
C ILE A 5 -20.28 19.84 7.43
N LEU A 6 -20.76 19.63 8.66
CA LEU A 6 -20.81 18.29 9.27
C LEU A 6 -21.81 17.35 8.55
N THR A 7 -22.89 17.89 7.98
CA THR A 7 -23.87 17.11 7.21
C THR A 7 -23.28 16.67 5.86
N ASN A 8 -22.52 17.54 5.19
CA ASN A 8 -21.82 17.20 3.95
C ASN A 8 -20.70 16.18 4.18
N VAL A 9 -19.90 16.30 5.25
CA VAL A 9 -18.87 15.30 5.60
C VAL A 9 -19.49 13.94 5.97
N LYS A 10 -20.67 13.92 6.62
CA LYS A 10 -21.41 12.68 6.92
C LYS A 10 -21.90 11.96 5.66
N ASN A 11 -22.44 12.68 4.67
CA ASN A 11 -22.97 12.07 3.44
C ASN A 11 -21.87 11.50 2.53
N ILE A 12 -20.65 12.04 2.54
CA ILE A 12 -19.59 11.60 1.62
C ILE A 12 -19.01 10.21 2.01
N LYS A 13 -19.25 9.74 3.26
CA LYS A 13 -18.87 8.38 3.68
C LYS A 13 -19.53 7.28 2.84
N ASN A 14 -20.69 7.55 2.24
CA ASN A 14 -21.46 6.59 1.47
C ASN A 14 -21.34 6.74 -0.05
N LEU A 15 -20.47 7.63 -0.55
CA LEU A 15 -20.36 7.82 -2.00
C LEU A 15 -19.81 6.58 -2.70
N ASN A 16 -20.46 6.22 -3.80
CA ASN A 16 -20.05 5.21 -4.75
C ASN A 16 -18.95 5.76 -5.70
N ARG A 17 -18.47 4.93 -6.63
CA ARG A 17 -17.36 5.26 -7.52
C ARG A 17 -17.70 6.39 -8.51
N GLU A 18 -18.88 6.37 -9.11
CA GLU A 18 -19.34 7.40 -10.06
C GLU A 18 -19.50 8.76 -9.37
N GLU A 19 -20.01 8.75 -8.14
CA GLU A 19 -20.09 9.95 -7.31
C GLU A 19 -18.68 10.46 -7.00
N LEU A 20 -17.71 9.62 -6.63
CA LEU A 20 -16.33 10.04 -6.38
C LEU A 20 -15.62 10.60 -7.62
N GLU A 21 -15.82 9.99 -8.79
CA GLU A 21 -15.24 10.45 -10.06
C GLU A 21 -15.81 11.84 -10.45
N SER A 22 -17.10 12.10 -10.20
CA SER A 22 -17.69 13.45 -10.35
C SER A 22 -17.17 14.47 -9.33
N TYR A 23 -16.61 14.00 -8.21
CA TYR A 23 -16.18 14.80 -7.06
C TYR A 23 -14.73 15.29 -7.14
N SER A 24 -13.94 14.91 -8.15
CA SER A 24 -12.61 15.47 -8.41
C SER A 24 -12.64 17.02 -8.43
N LEU A 25 -13.69 17.60 -9.03
CA LEU A 25 -13.94 19.05 -9.07
C LEU A 25 -14.22 19.67 -7.68
N LYS A 26 -14.63 18.86 -6.69
CA LYS A 26 -14.98 19.28 -5.33
C LYS A 26 -13.86 19.00 -4.31
N VAL A 27 -12.76 18.36 -4.72
CA VAL A 27 -11.59 18.08 -3.87
C VAL A 27 -11.11 19.33 -3.10
N PRO A 28 -10.97 20.53 -3.73
CA PRO A 28 -10.57 21.73 -3.00
C PRO A 28 -11.54 22.12 -1.89
N VAL A 29 -12.85 21.97 -2.12
CA VAL A 29 -13.90 22.28 -1.15
C VAL A 29 -13.89 21.28 0.01
N ILE A 30 -13.69 19.99 -0.27
CA ILE A 30 -13.57 18.95 0.76
C ILE A 30 -12.35 19.19 1.63
N ILE A 31 -11.18 19.43 1.02
CA ILE A 31 -9.94 19.72 1.74
C ILE A 31 -10.14 20.97 2.61
N SER A 32 -10.64 22.06 2.04
CA SER A 32 -10.89 23.31 2.78
C SER A 32 -11.85 23.10 3.95
N SER A 33 -12.95 22.37 3.74
CA SER A 33 -13.95 22.10 4.78
C SER A 33 -13.41 21.26 5.93
N LEU A 34 -12.60 20.24 5.64
CA LEU A 34 -12.02 19.36 6.65
C LEU A 34 -10.93 20.09 7.45
N THR A 35 -10.08 20.86 6.77
CA THR A 35 -9.06 21.71 7.38
C THR A 35 -9.69 22.72 8.33
N GLU A 36 -10.74 23.42 7.90
CA GLU A 36 -11.43 24.40 8.73
C GLU A 36 -12.13 23.75 9.93
N ALA A 37 -12.79 22.59 9.73
CA ALA A 37 -13.38 21.84 10.82
C ALA A 37 -12.33 21.40 11.85
N LEU A 38 -11.15 20.96 11.41
CA LEU A 38 -10.07 20.54 12.29
C LEU A 38 -9.48 21.71 13.08
N ARG A 39 -9.37 22.91 12.48
CA ARG A 39 -8.97 24.13 13.20
C ARG A 39 -9.95 24.49 14.31
N LEU A 40 -11.25 24.43 14.02
CA LEU A 40 -12.30 24.84 14.94
C LEU A 40 -12.52 23.87 16.10
N GLU A 41 -12.18 22.59 15.93
CA GLU A 41 -12.44 21.53 16.92
C GLU A 41 -11.13 20.98 17.52
N LYS A 42 -9.99 21.68 17.36
CA LYS A 42 -8.67 21.22 17.81
C LYS A 42 -8.59 20.90 19.31
N ASP A 43 -9.34 21.64 20.13
CA ASP A 43 -9.35 21.51 21.59
C ASP A 43 -10.33 20.44 22.08
N ASN A 44 -11.17 19.89 21.18
CA ASN A 44 -12.09 18.79 21.49
C ASN A 44 -11.47 17.46 21.01
N SER A 45 -10.90 16.69 21.95
CA SER A 45 -10.14 15.47 21.64
C SER A 45 -10.93 14.44 20.82
N GLU A 46 -12.19 14.17 21.18
CA GLU A 46 -13.02 13.18 20.49
C GLU A 46 -13.36 13.60 19.06
N LYS A 47 -13.77 14.87 18.87
CA LYS A 47 -14.06 15.38 17.53
C LYS A 47 -12.80 15.49 16.67
N LYS A 48 -11.68 15.89 17.26
CA LYS A 48 -10.37 15.95 16.58
C LYS A 48 -10.01 14.57 16.01
N ASP A 49 -10.04 13.53 16.83
CA ASP A 49 -9.69 12.18 16.38
C ASP A 49 -10.66 11.66 15.31
N SER A 50 -11.94 12.00 15.42
CA SER A 50 -12.96 11.69 14.39
C SER A 50 -12.67 12.39 13.05
N LEU A 51 -12.21 13.65 13.08
CA LEU A 51 -11.84 14.41 11.89
C LEU A 51 -10.55 13.88 11.24
N VAL A 52 -9.52 13.59 12.04
CA VAL A 52 -8.28 12.95 11.56
C VAL A 52 -8.58 11.60 10.91
N LYS A 53 -9.43 10.78 11.55
CA LYS A 53 -9.90 9.51 10.96
C LYS A 53 -10.63 9.73 9.63
N SER A 54 -11.48 10.75 9.55
CA SER A 54 -12.21 11.08 8.33
C SER A 54 -11.26 11.49 7.21
N ILE A 55 -10.22 12.24 7.51
CA ILE A 55 -9.17 12.60 6.53
C ILE A 55 -8.51 11.34 5.95
N PHE A 56 -8.14 10.34 6.76
CA PHE A 56 -7.60 9.09 6.24
C PHE A 56 -8.59 8.32 5.37
N VAL A 57 -9.89 8.34 5.71
CA VAL A 57 -10.93 7.73 4.87
C VAL A 57 -11.00 8.42 3.51
N PHE A 58 -10.97 9.76 3.48
CA PHE A 58 -11.02 10.51 2.22
C PHE A 58 -9.75 10.34 1.40
N SER A 59 -8.56 10.40 2.00
CA SER A 59 -7.32 10.21 1.26
C SER A 59 -7.26 8.83 0.60
N LYS A 60 -7.72 7.79 1.29
CA LYS A 60 -7.89 6.45 0.71
C LYS A 60 -8.89 6.43 -0.44
N LYS A 61 -10.06 7.05 -0.28
CA LYS A 61 -11.08 7.09 -1.35
C LYS A 61 -10.55 7.76 -2.62
N PHE A 62 -9.86 8.89 -2.48
CA PHE A 62 -9.23 9.57 -3.61
C PHE A 62 -8.20 8.69 -4.32
N TYR A 63 -7.40 7.94 -3.55
CA TYR A 63 -6.41 7.03 -4.11
C TYR A 63 -7.07 5.91 -4.91
N LEU A 64 -8.15 5.32 -4.39
CA LEU A 64 -8.87 4.24 -5.05
C LEU A 64 -9.55 4.65 -6.37
N VAL A 65 -9.87 5.93 -6.54
CA VAL A 65 -10.38 6.47 -7.82
C VAL A 65 -9.30 7.05 -8.73
N GLY A 66 -8.02 6.91 -8.35
CA GLY A 66 -6.88 7.33 -9.15
C GLY A 66 -6.45 8.79 -8.95
N ASP A 67 -7.12 9.56 -8.08
CA ASP A 67 -6.71 10.93 -7.75
C ASP A 67 -5.65 10.93 -6.64
N VAL A 68 -4.45 10.47 -7.00
CA VAL A 68 -3.31 10.36 -6.07
C VAL A 68 -2.88 11.74 -5.57
N TYR A 69 -3.03 12.79 -6.39
CA TYR A 69 -2.69 14.16 -6.00
C TYR A 69 -3.58 14.66 -4.86
N ALA A 70 -4.90 14.44 -4.93
CA ALA A 70 -5.81 14.77 -3.84
C ALA A 70 -5.48 14.00 -2.54
N SER A 71 -5.13 12.72 -2.65
CA SER A 71 -4.69 11.89 -1.53
C SER A 71 -3.44 12.43 -0.84
N ILE A 72 -2.42 12.79 -1.63
CA ILE A 72 -1.19 13.41 -1.15
C ILE A 72 -1.51 14.74 -0.48
N LYS A 73 -2.20 15.65 -1.18
CA LYS A 73 -2.50 16.99 -0.69
C LYS A 73 -3.20 16.97 0.67
N LEU A 74 -4.25 16.15 0.81
CA LEU A 74 -5.01 16.04 2.05
C LEU A 74 -4.14 15.49 3.20
N THR A 75 -3.27 14.52 2.90
CA THR A 75 -2.41 13.89 3.91
C THR A 75 -1.21 14.79 4.29
N VAL A 76 -0.68 15.57 3.34
CA VAL A 76 0.35 16.59 3.59
C VAL A 76 -0.21 17.69 4.47
N THR A 77 -1.43 18.18 4.21
CA THR A 77 -2.06 19.22 5.05
C THR A 77 -2.15 18.80 6.52
N LEU A 78 -2.45 17.52 6.82
CA LEU A 78 -2.36 17.02 8.19
C LEU A 78 -0.96 17.16 8.79
N LEU A 79 0.08 16.88 8.01
CA LEU A 79 1.46 16.91 8.49
C LEU A 79 2.01 18.33 8.62
N THR A 80 1.65 19.26 7.73
CA THR A 80 2.22 20.61 7.70
C THR A 80 1.45 21.57 8.59
N ASP A 81 0.11 21.54 8.53
CA ASP A 81 -0.73 22.57 9.12
C ASP A 81 -1.24 22.18 10.51
N PHE A 82 -1.14 20.90 10.86
CA PHE A 82 -1.71 20.31 12.08
C PHE A 82 -0.75 19.39 12.81
N ARG A 83 0.56 19.48 12.53
CA ARG A 83 1.58 18.58 13.10
C ARG A 83 1.53 18.51 14.62
N ASP A 84 1.37 19.67 15.24
CA ASP A 84 1.39 19.93 16.68
C ASP A 84 0.23 19.26 17.42
N ILE A 85 -0.88 18.98 16.74
CA ILE A 85 -2.06 18.34 17.33
C ILE A 85 -2.13 16.83 17.11
N LEU A 86 -1.20 16.26 16.33
CA LEU A 86 -1.13 14.82 16.05
C LEU A 86 -0.36 14.08 17.14
N SER A 87 -0.88 12.92 17.54
CA SER A 87 -0.12 11.98 18.37
C SER A 87 1.01 11.33 17.58
N GLU A 88 2.00 10.77 18.27
CA GLU A 88 3.11 10.03 17.64
C GLU A 88 2.62 8.89 16.74
N CYS A 89 1.58 8.16 17.16
CA CYS A 89 0.94 7.12 16.36
C CYS A 89 0.27 7.67 15.10
N GLN A 90 -0.37 8.84 15.19
CA GLN A 90 -0.94 9.53 14.03
C GLN A 90 0.16 10.02 13.09
N LEU A 91 1.27 10.56 13.61
CA LEU A 91 2.43 10.96 12.82
C LEU A 91 3.06 9.78 12.09
N TYR A 92 3.24 8.63 12.77
CA TYR A 92 3.72 7.41 12.14
C TYR A 92 2.84 7.03 10.95
N LYS A 93 1.52 7.00 11.17
CA LYS A 93 0.54 6.69 10.13
C LYS A 93 0.57 7.67 8.96
N VAL A 94 0.63 8.98 9.23
CA VAL A 94 0.70 10.02 8.19
C VAL A 94 1.94 9.83 7.33
N ASN A 95 3.12 9.65 7.95
CA ASN A 95 4.37 9.45 7.23
C ASN A 95 4.35 8.15 6.40
N SER A 96 3.87 7.04 6.95
CA SER A 96 3.72 5.77 6.20
C SER A 96 2.81 5.89 4.98
N ILE A 97 1.69 6.60 5.11
CA ILE A 97 0.73 6.78 4.01
C ILE A 97 1.30 7.72 2.94
N LEU A 98 1.97 8.81 3.34
CA LEU A 98 2.66 9.71 2.40
C LEU A 98 3.78 8.99 1.65
N ALA A 99 4.58 8.19 2.36
CA ALA A 99 5.62 7.36 1.78
C ALA A 99 5.05 6.48 0.64
N PHE A 100 3.92 5.83 0.92
CA PHE A 100 3.22 5.05 -0.09
C PHE A 100 2.71 5.89 -1.26
N TYR A 101 1.98 6.98 -1.01
CA TYR A 101 1.39 7.78 -2.09
C TYR A 101 2.45 8.41 -3.01
N PHE A 102 3.52 8.98 -2.45
CA PHE A 102 4.60 9.54 -3.26
C PHE A 102 5.28 8.47 -4.10
N THR A 103 5.64 7.34 -3.50
CA THR A 103 6.24 6.22 -4.25
C THR A 103 5.31 5.69 -5.35
N ALA A 104 4.02 5.52 -5.05
CA ALA A 104 3.03 5.06 -6.02
C ALA A 104 2.76 6.07 -7.15
N SER A 105 3.05 7.36 -6.93
CA SER A 105 2.97 8.41 -7.96
C SER A 105 4.25 8.58 -8.79
N GLY A 106 5.31 7.82 -8.48
CA GLY A 106 6.62 7.92 -9.15
C GLY A 106 7.60 8.92 -8.52
N ASP A 107 7.20 9.63 -7.45
CA ASP A 107 8.10 10.48 -6.66
C ASP A 107 8.83 9.64 -5.60
N VAL A 108 9.80 8.86 -6.08
CA VAL A 108 10.53 7.86 -5.28
C VAL A 108 11.34 8.52 -4.15
N GLU A 109 11.92 9.70 -4.39
CA GLU A 109 12.73 10.42 -3.40
C GLU A 109 11.90 10.87 -2.20
N ARG A 110 10.75 11.51 -2.44
CA ARG A 110 9.84 11.87 -1.34
C ARG A 110 9.24 10.63 -0.68
N GLY A 111 8.93 9.61 -1.46
CA GLY A 111 8.51 8.31 -0.95
C GLY A 111 9.49 7.75 0.08
N GLN A 112 10.79 7.74 -0.26
CA GLN A 112 11.87 7.29 0.61
C GLN A 112 12.05 8.20 1.84
N TYR A 113 11.97 9.52 1.67
CA TYR A 113 12.04 10.47 2.78
C TYR A 113 10.98 10.17 3.84
N TYR A 114 9.70 10.11 3.45
CA TYR A 114 8.61 9.85 4.38
C TYR A 114 8.66 8.42 4.95
N ASN A 115 9.16 7.44 4.20
CA ASN A 115 9.36 6.10 4.73
C ASN A 115 10.39 6.10 5.87
N THR A 116 11.47 6.87 5.72
CA THR A 116 12.51 7.02 6.74
C THR A 116 11.96 7.71 7.99
N GLU A 117 11.19 8.80 7.82
CA GLU A 117 10.53 9.48 8.93
C GLU A 117 9.53 8.57 9.65
N ALA A 118 8.77 7.75 8.91
CA ALA A 118 7.84 6.79 9.50
C ALA A 118 8.59 5.72 10.32
N LEU A 119 9.70 5.18 9.81
CA LEU A 119 10.47 4.14 10.49
C LEU A 119 11.17 4.65 11.76
N LYS A 120 11.49 5.94 11.87
CA LYS A 120 11.98 6.55 13.13
C LYS A 120 10.93 6.50 14.24
N LEU A 121 9.64 6.56 13.87
CA LEU A 121 8.50 6.49 14.78
C LEU A 121 8.01 5.04 14.98
N ALA A 122 8.55 4.09 14.23
CA ALA A 122 8.17 2.69 14.34
C ALA A 122 8.76 2.11 15.63
N GLY A 123 7.90 1.84 16.62
CA GLY A 123 8.30 1.09 17.81
C GLY A 123 8.68 -0.37 17.48
N ALA A 124 9.01 -1.15 18.51
CA ALA A 124 9.44 -2.55 18.36
C ALA A 124 8.37 -3.52 17.82
N LYS A 125 7.11 -3.09 17.71
CA LYS A 125 5.98 -3.94 17.33
C LYS A 125 5.79 -3.98 15.82
N VAL A 126 5.74 -5.19 15.26
CA VAL A 126 5.32 -5.42 13.88
C VAL A 126 3.84 -5.08 13.73
N THR A 127 3.54 -4.09 12.90
CA THR A 127 2.18 -3.55 12.65
C THR A 127 1.86 -3.57 11.15
N GLU A 128 0.60 -3.36 10.79
CA GLU A 128 0.16 -3.17 9.40
C GLU A 128 0.89 -2.01 8.70
N LEU A 129 1.17 -0.92 9.44
CA LEU A 129 1.95 0.22 8.95
C LEU A 129 3.40 -0.18 8.69
N TYR A 130 3.96 -1.05 9.52
CA TYR A 130 5.33 -1.53 9.34
C TYR A 130 5.45 -2.35 8.06
N VAL A 131 4.46 -3.19 7.77
CA VAL A 131 4.41 -3.94 6.51
C VAL A 131 4.18 -3.03 5.30
N LEU A 132 3.37 -1.97 5.44
CA LEU A 132 3.25 -0.95 4.39
C LEU A 132 4.61 -0.27 4.13
N ASN A 133 5.37 0.05 5.16
CA ASN A 133 6.72 0.63 5.00
C ASN A 133 7.70 -0.34 4.35
N LEU A 134 7.63 -1.64 4.65
CA LEU A 134 8.42 -2.67 3.95
C LEU A 134 8.03 -2.78 2.47
N PHE A 135 6.75 -2.62 2.17
CA PHE A 135 6.28 -2.57 0.78
C PHE A 135 6.84 -1.34 0.07
N VAL A 136 6.76 -0.15 0.66
CA VAL A 136 7.36 1.08 0.11
C VAL A 136 8.86 0.91 -0.10
N GLN A 137 9.58 0.39 0.89
CA GLN A 137 11.01 0.12 0.78
C GLN A 137 11.32 -0.86 -0.37
N SER A 138 10.47 -1.87 -0.56
CA SER A 138 10.64 -2.81 -1.67
C SER A 138 10.38 -2.18 -3.04
N MET A 139 9.39 -1.28 -3.15
CA MET A 139 9.11 -0.52 -4.38
C MET A 139 10.29 0.40 -4.72
N VAL A 140 10.72 1.24 -3.77
CA VAL A 140 11.85 2.17 -3.94
C VAL A 140 13.11 1.41 -4.36
N ALA A 141 13.43 0.29 -3.69
CA ALA A 141 14.58 -0.52 -4.03
C ALA A 141 14.46 -1.16 -5.43
N PHE A 142 13.26 -1.58 -5.83
CA PHE A 142 13.01 -2.16 -7.14
C PHE A 142 13.21 -1.13 -8.27
N GLU A 143 12.63 0.06 -8.13
CA GLU A 143 12.78 1.17 -9.09
C GLU A 143 14.25 1.57 -9.25
N ASN A 144 15.02 1.55 -8.15
CA ASN A 144 16.45 1.85 -8.17
C ASN A 144 17.34 0.67 -8.65
N GLY A 145 16.75 -0.45 -9.08
CA GLY A 145 17.48 -1.64 -9.53
C GLY A 145 18.21 -2.42 -8.42
N ASN A 146 17.98 -2.08 -7.14
CA ASN A 146 18.51 -2.80 -5.99
C ASN A 146 17.62 -4.02 -5.67
N PHE A 147 17.71 -5.04 -6.52
CA PHE A 147 16.85 -6.22 -6.43
C PHE A 147 17.07 -7.06 -5.16
N ASP A 148 18.25 -7.04 -4.55
CA ASP A 148 18.50 -7.73 -3.28
C ASP A 148 17.71 -7.09 -2.13
N LEU A 149 17.71 -5.75 -2.03
CA LEU A 149 16.93 -5.04 -1.03
C LEU A 149 15.41 -5.12 -1.31
N ALA A 150 15.03 -5.06 -2.59
CA ALA A 150 13.64 -5.20 -3.01
C ALA A 150 13.09 -6.58 -2.61
N SER A 151 13.81 -7.65 -2.98
CA SER A 151 13.46 -9.03 -2.63
C SER A 151 13.39 -9.25 -1.13
N SER A 152 14.43 -8.85 -0.38
CA SER A 152 14.49 -9.08 1.07
C SER A 152 13.42 -8.31 1.86
N SER A 153 13.14 -7.05 1.49
CA SER A 153 12.08 -6.24 2.10
C SER A 153 10.70 -6.81 1.81
N ALA A 154 10.43 -7.16 0.54
CA ALA A 154 9.16 -7.75 0.13
C ALA A 154 8.92 -9.10 0.82
N LYS A 155 9.95 -9.96 0.85
CA LYS A 155 9.94 -11.25 1.54
C LYS A 155 9.53 -11.13 3.00
N ARG A 156 10.17 -10.19 3.74
CA ARG A 156 9.84 -9.92 5.14
C ARG A 156 8.39 -9.47 5.31
N GLY A 157 7.91 -8.56 4.46
CA GLY A 157 6.52 -8.09 4.50
C GLY A 157 5.52 -9.24 4.34
N VAL A 158 5.75 -10.12 3.36
CA VAL A 158 4.90 -11.31 3.15
C VAL A 158 4.99 -12.27 4.34
N ASP A 159 6.19 -12.57 4.83
CA ASP A 159 6.37 -13.49 5.96
C ASP A 159 5.68 -12.99 7.25
N TYR A 160 5.68 -11.67 7.52
CA TYR A 160 4.93 -11.10 8.66
C TYR A 160 3.42 -11.21 8.53
N ILE A 161 2.88 -11.13 7.32
CA ILE A 161 1.45 -11.35 7.08
C ILE A 161 1.11 -12.83 7.31
N TYR A 162 1.88 -13.75 6.72
CA TYR A 162 1.60 -15.18 6.81
C TYR A 162 1.90 -15.81 8.17
N SER A 163 2.74 -15.19 9.01
CA SER A 163 2.95 -15.64 10.39
C SER A 163 1.72 -15.41 11.28
N GLY A 164 0.73 -14.66 10.81
CA GLY A 164 -0.48 -14.34 11.56
C GLY A 164 -0.26 -13.28 12.65
N LEU A 165 0.90 -12.61 12.67
CA LEU A 165 1.18 -11.48 13.57
C LEU A 165 0.29 -10.27 13.28
N ILE A 166 -0.21 -10.14 12.04
CA ILE A 166 -1.09 -9.04 11.63
C ILE A 166 -2.36 -9.64 11.01
N LYS A 167 -3.49 -9.48 11.70
CA LYS A 167 -4.80 -10.01 11.26
C LYS A 167 -5.86 -8.92 11.03
N LYS A 168 -5.62 -7.69 11.49
CA LYS A 168 -6.57 -6.56 11.48
C LYS A 168 -5.80 -5.24 11.27
N GLY A 169 -6.52 -4.14 11.01
CA GLY A 169 -5.93 -2.79 10.92
C GLY A 169 -5.83 -2.19 9.51
N PHE A 170 -6.20 -2.97 8.48
CA PHE A 170 -6.08 -2.53 7.08
C PHE A 170 -7.21 -1.61 6.59
N ASP A 171 -8.25 -1.36 7.40
CA ASP A 171 -9.45 -0.64 6.98
C ASP A 171 -9.16 0.80 6.54
N LEU A 172 -8.19 1.44 7.19
CA LEU A 172 -7.75 2.81 6.90
C LEU A 172 -6.42 2.85 6.13
N MET A 173 -5.91 1.71 5.69
CA MET A 173 -4.73 1.64 4.84
C MET A 173 -5.10 1.93 3.38
N PRO A 174 -4.21 2.57 2.62
CA PRO A 174 -4.44 2.83 1.20
C PRO A 174 -4.58 1.55 0.39
N LEU A 175 -3.90 0.46 0.81
CA LEU A 175 -4.06 -0.87 0.26
C LEU A 175 -4.78 -1.82 1.22
N GLN A 176 -5.73 -2.58 0.69
CA GLN A 176 -6.31 -3.73 1.40
C GLN A 176 -5.29 -4.87 1.53
N LEU A 177 -5.47 -5.72 2.55
CA LEU A 177 -4.56 -6.83 2.87
C LEU A 177 -4.23 -7.70 1.66
N GLU A 178 -5.22 -8.19 0.93
CA GLU A 178 -5.03 -9.07 -0.23
C GLU A 178 -4.24 -8.38 -1.35
N THR A 179 -4.48 -7.08 -1.54
CA THR A 179 -3.77 -6.28 -2.53
C THR A 179 -2.31 -6.10 -2.11
N LEU A 180 -2.06 -5.84 -0.83
CA LEU A 180 -0.72 -5.71 -0.28
C LEU A 180 0.07 -7.03 -0.37
N ILE A 181 -0.55 -8.16 -0.03
CA ILE A 181 0.04 -9.50 -0.19
C ILE A 181 0.46 -9.74 -1.64
N PHE A 182 -0.43 -9.44 -2.58
CA PHE A 182 -0.15 -9.61 -4.00
C PHE A 182 1.02 -8.73 -4.45
N GLN A 183 0.98 -7.43 -4.15
CA GLN A 183 2.01 -6.50 -4.61
C GLN A 183 3.39 -6.81 -4.03
N LEU A 184 3.46 -7.16 -2.73
CA LEU A 184 4.69 -7.65 -2.12
C LEU A 184 5.20 -8.92 -2.82
N THR A 185 4.31 -9.89 -3.08
CA THR A 185 4.68 -11.14 -3.75
C THR A 185 5.18 -10.88 -5.17
N LYS A 186 4.53 -9.98 -5.91
CA LYS A 186 4.93 -9.58 -7.26
C LYS A 186 6.33 -8.95 -7.27
N ILE A 187 6.61 -7.97 -6.39
CA ILE A 187 7.94 -7.34 -6.31
C ILE A 187 9.00 -8.38 -5.94
N LEU A 188 8.71 -9.25 -4.95
CA LEU A 188 9.59 -10.35 -4.57
C LEU A 188 9.92 -11.25 -5.77
N ASN A 189 8.90 -11.64 -6.54
CA ASN A 189 9.05 -12.54 -7.67
C ASN A 189 9.88 -11.91 -8.79
N LEU A 190 9.53 -10.69 -9.19
CA LEU A 190 10.26 -9.94 -10.22
C LEU A 190 11.72 -9.70 -9.81
N SER A 191 11.96 -9.31 -8.55
CA SER A 191 13.32 -9.12 -8.02
C SER A 191 14.12 -10.42 -8.05
N ASN A 192 13.52 -11.55 -7.65
CA ASN A 192 14.20 -12.85 -7.67
C ASN A 192 14.47 -13.33 -9.10
N PHE A 193 13.59 -13.07 -10.07
CA PHE A 193 13.91 -13.33 -11.48
C PHE A 193 15.08 -12.48 -11.96
N ALA A 194 15.07 -11.18 -11.68
CA ALA A 194 16.17 -10.30 -12.05
C ALA A 194 17.51 -10.71 -11.41
N LEU A 195 17.49 -11.23 -10.18
CA LEU A 195 18.66 -11.80 -9.52
C LEU A 195 19.08 -13.14 -10.14
N ALA A 196 18.12 -14.02 -10.45
CA ALA A 196 18.35 -15.31 -11.09
C ALA A 196 19.05 -15.16 -12.45
N ASP A 197 18.68 -14.14 -13.23
CA ASP A 197 19.24 -13.84 -14.55
C ASP A 197 20.73 -13.44 -14.49
N LYS A 198 21.23 -13.04 -13.31
CA LYS A 198 22.67 -12.73 -13.10
C LYS A 198 23.54 -13.98 -12.98
N PHE A 199 22.94 -15.17 -12.90
CA PHE A 199 23.66 -16.42 -12.69
C PHE A 199 23.46 -17.40 -13.85
N PRO A 200 24.47 -18.25 -14.16
CA PRO A 200 24.35 -19.25 -15.21
C PRO A 200 23.19 -20.23 -14.97
N GLU A 201 22.66 -20.76 -16.07
CA GLU A 201 21.69 -21.86 -16.04
C GLU A 201 22.26 -23.08 -15.30
N GLY A 202 21.40 -23.75 -14.53
CA GLY A 202 21.79 -24.90 -13.69
C GLY A 202 22.53 -24.54 -12.40
N SER A 203 22.95 -23.28 -12.18
CA SER A 203 23.65 -22.91 -10.94
C SER A 203 22.73 -22.99 -9.71
N THR A 204 23.31 -23.40 -8.57
CA THR A 204 22.59 -23.47 -7.29
C THR A 204 21.98 -22.12 -6.89
N LYS A 205 22.68 -21.01 -7.14
CA LYS A 205 22.17 -19.67 -6.84
C LYS A 205 20.93 -19.34 -7.68
N ARG A 206 20.97 -19.56 -9.00
CA ARG A 206 19.81 -19.35 -9.87
C ARG A 206 18.62 -20.20 -9.42
N LYS A 207 18.87 -21.48 -9.12
CA LYS A 207 17.84 -22.40 -8.62
C LYS A 207 17.20 -21.89 -7.33
N ASN A 208 17.99 -21.42 -6.37
CA ASN A 208 17.47 -20.90 -5.10
C ASN A 208 16.54 -19.70 -5.28
N TYR A 209 16.87 -18.77 -6.19
CA TYR A 209 16.00 -17.64 -6.50
C TYR A 209 14.69 -18.09 -7.15
N ILE A 210 14.75 -19.02 -8.11
CA ILE A 210 13.56 -19.58 -8.78
C ILE A 210 12.68 -20.36 -7.79
N ASP A 211 13.29 -21.16 -6.92
CA ASP A 211 12.57 -21.93 -5.90
C ASP A 211 11.87 -21.00 -4.90
N SER A 212 12.54 -19.91 -4.51
CA SER A 212 11.93 -18.85 -3.69
C SER A 212 10.67 -18.29 -4.36
N VAL A 213 10.73 -17.92 -5.64
CA VAL A 213 9.54 -17.46 -6.39
C VAL A 213 8.39 -18.46 -6.28
N ASN A 214 8.64 -19.73 -6.59
CA ASN A 214 7.60 -20.75 -6.56
C ASN A 214 6.98 -20.93 -5.16
N ILE A 215 7.79 -20.87 -4.10
CA ILE A 215 7.33 -20.94 -2.71
C ILE A 215 6.31 -19.83 -2.43
N TYR A 216 6.63 -18.58 -2.76
CA TYR A 216 5.76 -17.44 -2.44
C TYR A 216 4.54 -17.35 -3.34
N ILE A 217 4.62 -17.76 -4.60
CA ILE A 217 3.43 -17.96 -5.44
C ILE A 217 2.48 -18.96 -4.78
N ASN A 218 2.98 -20.13 -4.36
CA ASN A 218 2.14 -21.15 -3.72
C ASN A 218 1.57 -20.71 -2.35
N LYS A 219 2.11 -19.66 -1.72
CA LYS A 219 1.48 -19.07 -0.53
C LYS A 219 0.18 -18.35 -0.87
N LEU A 220 0.07 -17.70 -2.04
CA LEU A 220 -1.14 -17.00 -2.48
C LEU A 220 -2.38 -17.90 -2.53
N SER A 221 -2.22 -19.17 -2.90
CA SER A 221 -3.32 -20.14 -2.95
C SER A 221 -3.75 -20.68 -1.58
N LYS A 222 -3.01 -20.39 -0.49
CA LYS A 222 -3.34 -20.88 0.86
C LYS A 222 -4.43 -20.04 1.54
N ILE A 223 -4.64 -18.82 1.09
CA ILE A 223 -5.69 -17.94 1.63
C ILE A 223 -6.94 -18.15 0.79
N ASN A 224 -8.06 -18.49 1.45
CA ASN A 224 -9.35 -18.68 0.80
C ASN A 224 -9.96 -17.35 0.35
N SER A 225 -9.41 -16.77 -0.71
CA SER A 225 -9.86 -15.51 -1.32
C SER A 225 -9.85 -15.65 -2.84
N GLY A 226 -11.00 -15.40 -3.48
CA GLY A 226 -11.11 -15.44 -4.94
C GLY A 226 -10.11 -14.51 -5.63
N LYS A 227 -9.86 -13.34 -5.04
CA LYS A 227 -8.88 -12.35 -5.54
C LYS A 227 -7.45 -12.87 -5.47
N LEU A 228 -7.05 -13.50 -4.36
CA LEU A 228 -5.72 -14.10 -4.24
C LEU A 228 -5.56 -15.34 -5.12
N LYS A 229 -6.64 -16.11 -5.34
CA LYS A 229 -6.65 -17.23 -6.28
C LYS A 229 -6.44 -16.77 -7.73
N PHE A 230 -7.08 -15.68 -8.13
CA PHE A 230 -6.81 -15.04 -9.41
C PHE A 230 -5.33 -14.62 -9.53
N TYR A 231 -4.80 -13.91 -8.53
CA TYR A 231 -3.40 -13.49 -8.53
C TYR A 231 -2.41 -14.66 -8.53
N TYR A 232 -2.73 -15.75 -7.83
CA TYR A 232 -1.95 -16.99 -7.88
C TYR A 232 -1.83 -17.52 -9.32
N TYR A 233 -2.93 -17.55 -10.08
CA TYR A 233 -2.89 -18.00 -11.47
C TYR A 233 -2.08 -17.06 -12.36
N CYS A 234 -2.26 -15.74 -12.22
CA CYS A 234 -1.46 -14.75 -12.96
C CYS A 234 0.05 -14.92 -12.70
N GLU A 235 0.46 -15.10 -11.45
CA GLU A 235 1.86 -15.30 -11.09
C GLU A 235 2.39 -16.66 -11.59
N LYS A 236 1.55 -17.71 -11.66
CA LYS A 236 1.94 -19.00 -12.25
C LYS A 236 2.18 -18.91 -13.76
N VAL A 237 1.36 -18.13 -14.47
CA VAL A 237 1.59 -17.84 -15.90
C VAL A 237 2.96 -17.20 -16.06
N LEU A 238 3.24 -16.11 -15.34
CA LEU A 238 4.53 -15.43 -15.38
C LEU A 238 5.70 -16.38 -15.06
N PHE A 239 5.55 -17.20 -14.02
CA PHE A 239 6.57 -18.15 -13.59
C PHE A 239 6.91 -19.16 -14.68
N TYR A 240 5.91 -19.82 -15.27
CA TYR A 240 6.17 -20.82 -16.32
C TYR A 240 6.65 -20.19 -17.63
N SER A 241 6.19 -18.99 -17.96
CA SER A 241 6.74 -18.23 -19.10
C SER A 241 8.22 -17.90 -18.90
N LYS A 242 8.63 -17.48 -17.68
CA LYS A 242 10.05 -17.22 -17.35
C LYS A 242 10.92 -18.47 -17.38
N LEU A 243 10.34 -19.64 -17.15
CA LEU A 243 11.03 -20.93 -17.28
C LEU A 243 10.95 -21.54 -18.68
N ASN A 244 10.49 -20.77 -19.68
CA ASN A 244 10.29 -21.22 -21.05
C ASN A 244 9.44 -22.51 -21.14
N ASN A 245 8.37 -22.57 -20.35
CA ASN A 245 7.43 -23.69 -20.31
C ASN A 245 6.02 -23.25 -20.76
N PRO A 246 5.82 -22.99 -22.07
CA PRO A 246 4.59 -22.41 -22.58
C PRO A 246 3.36 -23.29 -22.31
N GLY A 247 3.47 -24.61 -22.44
CA GLY A 247 2.34 -25.52 -22.21
C GLY A 247 1.85 -25.54 -20.75
N LYS A 248 2.72 -25.30 -19.75
CA LYS A 248 2.25 -25.06 -18.38
C LYS A 248 1.69 -23.66 -18.21
N ALA A 249 2.28 -22.65 -18.84
CA ALA A 249 1.80 -21.27 -18.76
C ALA A 249 0.35 -21.17 -19.29
N GLU A 250 0.08 -21.78 -20.45
CA GLU A 250 -1.25 -21.85 -21.08
C GLU A 250 -2.30 -22.47 -20.16
N LYS A 251 -2.00 -23.63 -19.55
CA LYS A 251 -2.89 -24.28 -18.57
C LYS A 251 -3.26 -23.41 -17.37
N TYR A 252 -2.41 -22.47 -16.99
CA TYR A 252 -2.71 -21.52 -15.92
C TYR A 252 -3.44 -20.29 -16.44
N LEU A 253 -3.17 -19.87 -17.69
CA LEU A 253 -3.88 -18.80 -18.37
C LEU A 253 -5.35 -19.14 -18.55
N ASP A 254 -5.67 -20.40 -18.89
CA ASP A 254 -7.05 -20.91 -18.98
C ASP A 254 -7.82 -20.81 -17.65
N LYS A 255 -7.13 -20.70 -16.51
CA LYS A 255 -7.75 -20.53 -15.19
C LYS A 255 -7.90 -19.07 -14.78
N VAL A 256 -7.23 -18.17 -15.50
CA VAL A 256 -7.33 -16.72 -15.31
C VAL A 256 -8.58 -16.19 -16.00
N PHE A 257 -8.85 -16.67 -17.23
CA PHE A 257 -10.06 -16.40 -18.00
C PHE A 257 -11.26 -17.21 -17.48
#